data_AF-A0A353GF74-F1
#
_entry.id   AF-A0A353GF74-F1
#
_cell.length_a   1.000
_cell.length_b   1.000
_cell.length_c   1.000
_cell.angle_alpha   90.00
_cell.angle_beta   90.00
_cell.angle_gamma   90.00
#
_symmetry.space_group_name_H-M   'P 1'
#
loop_
_entity.id
_entity.type
_entity.pdbx_description
1 polymer ?
#
loop_
_entity_poly.entity_id
_entity_poly.type
_entity_poly.pdbx_seq_one_letter_code
_entity_poly.pdbx_strand_id
1 'polypeptide(L)'
;MRSFAYALLINSVLFTLFFITFNSHYELIDDLFMQLIAQGFYTGEPSEYLVYTHFLIGLMLRWLYSISVQYNWYFLYLMAVQFTSLTALLTLFQRGRNKKALLVLYCVFFLFAQLHMLQNPQFTTIAFLAGVAGLFLLLEGLCATPSVHKFKILMGFLFIALMIMVRKDVFFALGLFAIPFLVERMQKNNLRRFIGGALACILLYAALWGSNQCYYKRTSEWANFLEYNTMYGKIETTRLKYYAIQAAPSVGWSATDALMFVEFYFPEPEVYLPLSKIRIFMETAQKNAAATPLSLPSAFVSYFSATWLDVGGATGALTIFAILVSVACVLVSGHHRRRLAITLCVLFVYLCLVGFLVYLHAHFPPRLSYCMPLFIILVCLYWTGEFVWGAGGTEKIYQRFIKWGALTIIGALCVSPMFLMAKRFLRVNAGYRDDLVGVHKTIADPIKKLLPGGEKPVIVLFPNGSNLERSLFFCKGNDAPFYCVPWSWLAHSPIFQKVLEQHHLLPFSRSLVDRPDVFLLMADNWIERVKTFYLEHYGMHVRFDRVLNATALKESGRKNGHSLYQLHLEKNEQ
;
A
#
# COMPACT_ATOMS: atom_id res chain seq x y z
N MET A 1 -32.84 -3.98 6.22
CA MET A 1 -32.93 -3.70 4.77
C MET A 1 -32.87 -2.21 4.43
N ARG A 2 -33.76 -1.34 4.96
CA ARG A 2 -33.76 0.11 4.62
C ARG A 2 -32.42 0.83 4.84
N SER A 3 -31.73 0.61 5.97
CA SER A 3 -30.43 1.28 6.26
C SER A 3 -29.30 0.84 5.34
N PHE A 4 -29.33 -0.43 4.90
CA PHE A 4 -28.34 -0.97 3.97
C PHE A 4 -28.53 -0.40 2.57
N ALA A 5 -29.78 -0.37 2.07
CA ALA A 5 -30.09 0.23 0.77
C ALA A 5 -29.71 1.73 0.73
N TYR A 6 -29.94 2.46 1.83
CA TYR A 6 -29.50 3.84 1.95
C TYR A 6 -27.97 3.98 1.91
N ALA A 7 -27.23 3.15 2.65
CA ALA A 7 -25.76 3.17 2.62
C ALA A 7 -25.21 2.86 1.21
N LEU A 8 -25.80 1.87 0.55
CA LEU A 8 -25.46 1.46 -0.81
C LEU A 8 -25.67 2.61 -1.79
N LEU A 9 -26.81 3.31 -1.72
CA LEU A 9 -27.12 4.45 -2.58
C LEU A 9 -26.11 5.59 -2.38
N ILE A 10 -25.85 5.99 -1.12
CA ILE A 10 -24.91 7.07 -0.82
C ILE A 10 -23.51 6.76 -1.35
N ASN A 11 -23.00 5.55 -1.10
CA ASN A 11 -21.68 5.16 -1.60
C ASN A 11 -21.65 5.05 -3.12
N SER A 12 -22.73 4.58 -3.75
CA SER A 12 -22.82 4.53 -5.22
C SER A 12 -22.71 5.93 -5.81
N VAL A 13 -23.41 6.92 -5.24
CA VAL A 13 -23.31 8.32 -5.65
C VAL A 13 -21.90 8.86 -5.42
N LEU A 14 -21.31 8.65 -4.24
CA LEU A 14 -19.97 9.17 -3.92
C LEU A 14 -18.87 8.56 -4.80
N PHE A 15 -18.90 7.24 -5.06
CA PHE A 15 -17.97 6.57 -5.97
C PHE A 15 -18.17 7.05 -7.41
N THR A 16 -19.43 7.20 -7.86
CA THR A 16 -19.71 7.71 -9.21
C THR A 16 -19.19 9.14 -9.38
N LEU A 17 -19.45 10.02 -8.41
CA LEU A 17 -18.91 11.38 -8.41
C LEU A 17 -17.39 11.37 -8.44
N PHE A 18 -16.75 10.51 -7.65
CA PHE A 18 -15.30 10.35 -7.67
C PHE A 18 -14.80 9.97 -9.07
N PHE A 19 -15.31 8.88 -9.67
CA PHE A 19 -14.82 8.40 -10.96
C PHE A 19 -15.13 9.31 -12.14
N ILE A 20 -16.12 10.21 -12.03
CA ILE A 20 -16.39 11.25 -13.03
C ILE A 20 -15.40 12.43 -12.90
N THR A 21 -14.85 12.68 -11.70
CA THR A 21 -14.07 13.90 -11.41
C THR A 21 -12.56 13.65 -11.25
N PHE A 22 -12.17 12.47 -10.78
CA PHE A 22 -10.79 12.12 -10.43
C PHE A 22 -10.33 10.83 -11.11
N ASN A 23 -9.02 10.74 -11.33
CA ASN A 23 -8.33 9.57 -11.86
C ASN A 23 -7.54 8.86 -10.75
N SER A 24 -7.62 7.54 -10.72
CA SER A 24 -6.89 6.69 -9.79
C SER A 24 -5.54 6.24 -10.35
N HIS A 25 -4.59 5.97 -9.46
CA HIS A 25 -3.28 5.38 -9.77
C HIS A 25 -2.74 4.65 -8.55
N TYR A 26 -1.95 3.59 -8.72
CA TYR A 26 -1.47 2.86 -7.54
C TYR A 26 -0.56 3.72 -6.67
N GLU A 27 -0.70 3.54 -5.35
CA GLU A 27 0.17 4.24 -4.41
C GLU A 27 1.62 3.77 -4.57
N LEU A 28 1.81 2.46 -4.73
CA LEU A 28 3.12 1.79 -4.84
C LEU A 28 3.12 0.77 -5.97
N ILE A 29 4.33 0.39 -6.38
CA ILE A 29 4.60 -0.58 -7.43
C ILE A 29 4.09 -2.00 -7.12
N ASP A 30 3.93 -2.34 -5.85
CA ASP A 30 3.50 -3.68 -5.42
C ASP A 30 2.14 -4.07 -6.02
N ASP A 31 1.17 -3.14 -6.01
CA ASP A 31 -0.15 -3.34 -6.62
C ASP A 31 -0.03 -3.54 -8.14
N LEU A 32 0.85 -2.77 -8.80
CA LEU A 32 1.13 -2.94 -10.23
C LEU A 32 1.72 -4.31 -10.52
N PHE A 33 2.70 -4.78 -9.76
CA PHE A 33 3.28 -6.11 -9.96
C PHE A 33 2.26 -7.22 -9.79
N MET A 34 1.43 -7.15 -8.74
CA MET A 34 0.35 -8.12 -8.56
C MET A 34 -0.66 -8.08 -9.71
N GLN A 35 -0.99 -6.90 -10.24
CA GLN A 35 -1.80 -6.80 -11.45
C GLN A 35 -1.12 -7.47 -12.65
N LEU A 36 0.15 -7.15 -12.93
CA LEU A 36 0.87 -7.66 -14.10
C LEU A 36 1.05 -9.18 -14.05
N ILE A 37 1.29 -9.75 -12.85
CA ILE A 37 1.30 -11.19 -12.62
C ILE A 37 -0.08 -11.79 -12.90
N ALA A 38 -1.13 -11.23 -12.29
CA ALA A 38 -2.50 -11.72 -12.45
C ALA A 38 -2.98 -11.67 -13.90
N GLN A 39 -2.58 -10.64 -14.65
CA GLN A 39 -2.92 -10.45 -16.06
C GLN A 39 -2.12 -11.35 -16.99
N GLY A 40 -0.98 -11.90 -16.55
CA GLY A 40 -0.08 -12.68 -17.39
C GLY A 40 0.85 -11.84 -18.27
N PHE A 41 1.07 -10.57 -17.92
CA PHE A 41 1.89 -9.64 -18.70
C PHE A 41 3.33 -10.15 -18.92
N TYR A 42 3.91 -10.79 -17.90
CA TYR A 42 5.28 -11.29 -17.95
C TYR A 42 5.42 -12.58 -18.76
N THR A 43 4.56 -13.56 -18.51
CA THR A 43 4.74 -14.94 -19.01
C THR A 43 3.81 -15.31 -20.16
N GLY A 44 2.92 -14.39 -20.56
CA GLY A 44 1.86 -14.63 -21.54
C GLY A 44 0.61 -15.33 -20.98
N GLU A 45 0.62 -15.72 -19.71
CA GLU A 45 -0.45 -16.50 -19.06
C GLU A 45 -0.82 -15.93 -17.69
N PRO A 46 -2.10 -15.69 -17.38
CA PRO A 46 -2.58 -15.27 -16.06
C PRO A 46 -2.11 -16.20 -14.92
N SER A 47 -1.61 -15.62 -13.83
CA SER A 47 -1.04 -16.36 -12.69
C SER A 47 -1.67 -15.96 -11.35
N GLU A 48 -1.92 -16.95 -10.48
CA GLU A 48 -2.48 -16.74 -9.13
C GLU A 48 -1.43 -16.38 -8.06
N TYR A 49 -0.14 -16.46 -8.38
CA TYR A 49 0.96 -16.32 -7.41
C TYR A 49 1.33 -14.85 -7.15
N LEU A 50 0.43 -14.12 -6.48
CA LEU A 50 0.56 -12.67 -6.25
C LEU A 50 1.49 -12.28 -5.08
N VAL A 51 2.09 -13.26 -4.39
CA VAL A 51 3.07 -13.09 -3.30
C VAL A 51 2.50 -12.48 -2.00
N TYR A 52 1.88 -11.30 -2.07
CA TYR A 52 1.37 -10.57 -0.92
C TYR A 52 -0.12 -10.76 -0.63
N THR A 53 -0.87 -11.15 -1.66
CA THR A 53 -2.31 -11.45 -1.58
C THR A 53 -2.53 -12.96 -1.64
N HIS A 54 -3.56 -13.43 -0.94
CA HIS A 54 -3.88 -14.85 -0.78
C HIS A 54 -4.20 -15.52 -2.12
N PHE A 55 -3.73 -16.76 -2.31
CA PHE A 55 -3.84 -17.48 -3.58
C PHE A 55 -5.29 -17.62 -4.09
N LEU A 56 -6.29 -17.73 -3.21
CA LEU A 56 -7.71 -17.77 -3.62
C LEU A 56 -8.16 -16.49 -4.36
N ILE A 57 -7.68 -15.31 -3.96
CA ILE A 57 -7.92 -14.07 -4.72
C ILE A 57 -7.14 -14.14 -6.03
N GLY A 58 -5.91 -14.67 -6.00
CA GLY A 58 -5.13 -14.94 -7.20
C GLY A 58 -5.84 -15.83 -8.22
N LEU A 59 -6.46 -16.93 -7.78
CA LEU A 59 -7.23 -17.85 -8.62
C LEU A 59 -8.46 -17.16 -9.23
N MET A 60 -9.19 -16.37 -8.43
CA MET A 60 -10.29 -15.56 -8.91
C MET A 60 -9.82 -14.58 -10.00
N LEU A 61 -8.72 -13.86 -9.77
CA LEU A 61 -8.18 -12.92 -10.74
C LEU A 61 -7.67 -13.60 -12.00
N ARG A 62 -6.98 -14.73 -11.87
CA ARG A 62 -6.55 -15.58 -12.99
C ARG A 62 -7.72 -15.96 -13.88
N TRP A 63 -8.83 -16.40 -13.28
CA TRP A 63 -10.06 -16.71 -14.02
C TRP A 63 -10.69 -15.48 -14.70
N LEU A 64 -10.75 -14.33 -14.02
CA LEU A 64 -11.27 -13.10 -14.63
C LEU A 64 -10.41 -12.63 -15.81
N TYR A 65 -9.09 -12.68 -15.67
CA TYR A 65 -8.15 -12.32 -16.75
C TYR A 65 -8.16 -13.32 -17.90
N SER A 66 -8.48 -14.61 -17.67
CA SER A 66 -8.67 -15.56 -18.76
C SER A 66 -9.96 -15.32 -19.55
N ILE A 67 -10.95 -14.64 -18.98
CA ILE A 67 -12.17 -14.20 -19.70
C ILE A 67 -11.87 -12.95 -20.53
N SER A 68 -11.22 -11.94 -19.95
CA SER A 68 -10.87 -10.71 -20.66
C SER A 68 -9.69 -9.98 -20.01
N VAL A 69 -8.66 -9.69 -20.80
CA VAL A 69 -7.52 -8.86 -20.39
C VAL A 69 -7.77 -7.36 -20.57
N GLN A 70 -8.94 -6.96 -21.07
CA GLN A 70 -9.27 -5.55 -21.34
C GLN A 70 -9.57 -4.76 -20.07
N TYR A 71 -10.08 -5.42 -19.04
CA TYR A 71 -10.44 -4.80 -17.77
C TYR A 71 -9.33 -5.01 -16.74
N ASN A 72 -9.02 -3.98 -15.96
CA ASN A 72 -8.13 -4.12 -14.82
C ASN A 72 -8.89 -4.76 -13.64
N TRP A 73 -9.03 -6.08 -13.66
CA TRP A 73 -9.74 -6.84 -12.64
C TRP A 73 -9.12 -6.69 -11.25
N TYR A 74 -7.80 -6.50 -11.16
CA TYR A 74 -7.12 -6.27 -9.89
C TYR A 74 -7.60 -4.95 -9.25
N PHE A 75 -7.60 -3.86 -10.02
CA PHE A 75 -8.15 -2.58 -9.56
C PHE A 75 -9.64 -2.70 -9.18
N LEU A 76 -10.45 -3.34 -10.01
CA LEU A 76 -11.88 -3.51 -9.74
C LEU A 76 -12.14 -4.30 -8.45
N TYR A 77 -11.34 -5.33 -8.18
CA TYR A 77 -11.40 -6.09 -6.92
C TYR A 77 -11.11 -5.17 -5.72
N LEU A 78 -10.04 -4.37 -5.77
CA LEU A 78 -9.71 -3.43 -4.70
C LEU A 78 -10.85 -2.43 -4.46
N MET A 79 -11.43 -1.88 -5.54
CA MET A 79 -12.58 -0.97 -5.45
C MET A 79 -13.82 -1.66 -4.87
N ALA A 80 -14.08 -2.91 -5.22
CA ALA A 80 -15.19 -3.69 -4.67
C ALA A 80 -15.02 -3.92 -3.16
N VAL A 81 -13.81 -4.27 -2.70
CA VAL A 81 -13.51 -4.42 -1.26
C VAL A 81 -13.70 -3.10 -0.53
N GLN A 82 -13.19 -2.00 -1.08
CA GLN A 82 -13.34 -0.69 -0.45
C GLN A 82 -14.82 -0.25 -0.38
N PHE A 83 -15.56 -0.38 -1.49
CA PHE A 83 -16.97 -0.04 -1.59
C PHE A 83 -17.85 -0.83 -0.62
N THR A 84 -17.66 -2.15 -0.56
CA THR A 84 -18.43 -3.02 0.34
C THR A 84 -18.10 -2.72 1.81
N SER A 85 -16.83 -2.47 2.14
CA SER A 85 -16.39 -2.08 3.49
C SER A 85 -17.02 -0.76 3.93
N LEU A 86 -17.01 0.25 3.07
CA LEU A 86 -17.65 1.55 3.33
C LEU A 86 -19.17 1.44 3.48
N THR A 87 -19.80 0.56 2.71
CA THR A 87 -21.24 0.31 2.79
C THR A 87 -21.62 -0.39 4.09
N ALA A 88 -20.81 -1.35 4.55
CA ALA A 88 -20.98 -1.99 5.85
C ALA A 88 -20.82 -0.97 6.99
N LEU A 89 -19.76 -0.16 6.96
CA LEU A 89 -19.49 0.87 7.97
C LEU A 89 -20.61 1.92 8.04
N LEU A 90 -21.05 2.47 6.90
CA LEU A 90 -22.14 3.44 6.88
C LEU A 90 -23.47 2.82 7.35
N THR A 91 -23.72 1.54 7.06
CA THR A 91 -24.89 0.82 7.62
C THR A 91 -24.82 0.76 9.14
N LEU A 92 -23.63 0.54 9.70
CA LEU A 92 -23.42 0.54 11.15
C LEU A 92 -23.54 1.94 11.77
N PHE A 93 -23.09 3.00 11.11
CA PHE A 93 -23.14 4.34 11.70
C PHE A 93 -24.57 4.91 11.81
N GLN A 94 -25.51 4.41 11.01
CA GLN A 94 -26.93 4.84 10.98
C GLN A 94 -27.78 4.47 12.20
N ARG A 95 -27.16 4.06 13.32
CA ARG A 95 -27.84 3.74 14.59
C ARG A 95 -28.44 4.98 15.28
N GLY A 96 -27.85 6.16 15.06
CA GLY A 96 -28.27 7.41 15.69
C GLY A 96 -29.56 8.01 15.11
N ARG A 97 -30.24 8.86 15.89
CA ARG A 97 -31.50 9.51 15.47
C ARG A 97 -31.31 10.59 14.39
N ASN A 98 -30.16 11.28 14.37
CA ASN A 98 -29.91 12.38 13.44
C ASN A 98 -29.16 11.91 12.18
N LYS A 99 -29.91 11.37 11.23
CA LYS A 99 -29.37 10.87 9.96
C LYS A 99 -28.73 11.96 9.08
N LYS A 100 -29.20 13.21 9.18
CA LYS A 100 -28.63 14.33 8.41
C LYS A 100 -27.22 14.70 8.90
N ALA A 101 -27.04 14.85 10.21
CA ALA A 101 -25.72 15.13 10.78
C ALA A 101 -24.73 13.99 10.47
N LEU A 102 -25.17 12.74 10.61
CA LEU A 102 -24.35 11.58 10.22
C LEU A 102 -23.94 11.64 8.75
N LEU A 103 -24.88 11.94 7.84
CA LEU A 103 -24.57 12.04 6.42
C LEU A 103 -23.50 13.11 6.16
N VAL A 104 -23.61 14.30 6.77
CA VAL A 104 -22.60 15.35 6.64
C VAL A 104 -21.24 14.87 7.15
N LEU A 105 -21.18 14.30 8.37
CA LEU A 105 -19.92 13.77 8.91
C LEU A 105 -19.32 12.69 8.01
N TYR A 106 -20.15 11.80 7.46
CA TYR A 106 -19.71 10.76 6.55
C TYR A 106 -19.18 11.32 5.24
N CYS A 107 -19.85 12.31 4.64
CA CYS A 107 -19.36 12.98 3.42
C CYS A 107 -18.03 13.71 3.68
N VAL A 108 -17.89 14.39 4.82
CA VAL A 108 -16.62 15.03 5.21
C VAL A 108 -15.54 13.95 5.39
N PHE A 109 -15.81 12.86 6.11
CA PHE A 109 -14.90 11.72 6.19
C PHE A 109 -14.51 11.17 4.81
N PHE A 110 -15.47 11.02 3.90
CA PHE A 110 -15.22 10.53 2.56
C PHE A 110 -14.25 11.45 1.80
N LEU A 111 -14.46 12.77 1.86
CA LEU A 111 -13.62 13.77 1.21
C LEU A 111 -12.19 13.81 1.77
N PHE A 112 -12.01 13.66 3.09
CA PHE A 112 -10.71 13.78 3.74
C PHE A 112 -9.93 12.47 3.83
N ALA A 113 -10.61 11.32 3.90
CA ALA A 113 -9.95 10.04 4.09
C ALA A 113 -10.05 9.14 2.86
N GLN A 114 -11.25 9.01 2.29
CA GLN A 114 -11.50 8.05 1.21
C GLN A 114 -11.06 8.58 -0.14
N LEU A 115 -11.11 9.89 -0.37
CA LEU A 115 -10.66 10.49 -1.61
C LEU A 115 -9.18 10.17 -1.89
N HIS A 116 -8.32 10.22 -0.86
CA HIS A 116 -6.91 9.82 -1.00
C HIS A 116 -6.76 8.34 -1.35
N MET A 117 -7.48 7.45 -0.66
CA MET A 117 -7.43 6.00 -0.89
C MET A 117 -8.00 5.60 -2.26
N LEU A 118 -9.03 6.29 -2.75
CA LEU A 118 -9.59 6.05 -4.08
C LEU A 118 -8.66 6.56 -5.17
N GLN A 119 -8.00 7.70 -4.95
CA GLN A 119 -7.02 8.25 -5.91
C GLN A 119 -5.70 7.46 -5.89
N ASN A 120 -5.32 6.90 -4.74
CA ASN A 120 -4.10 6.12 -4.52
C ASN A 120 -4.47 4.73 -3.94
N PRO A 121 -5.18 3.87 -4.69
CA PRO A 121 -5.48 2.51 -4.25
C PRO A 121 -4.21 1.79 -3.79
N GLN A 122 -4.33 1.17 -2.62
CA GLN A 122 -3.26 0.41 -1.97
C GLN A 122 -3.89 -0.72 -1.17
N PHE A 123 -3.58 -1.97 -1.52
CA PHE A 123 -4.15 -3.17 -0.89
C PHE A 123 -4.05 -3.15 0.65
N THR A 124 -3.03 -2.52 1.23
CA THR A 124 -2.87 -2.44 2.69
C THR A 124 -3.96 -1.58 3.36
N THR A 125 -4.23 -0.38 2.85
CA THR A 125 -5.23 0.54 3.45
C THR A 125 -6.65 0.04 3.18
N ILE A 126 -6.88 -0.62 2.04
CA ILE A 126 -8.16 -1.25 1.68
C ILE A 126 -8.43 -2.46 2.57
N ALA A 127 -7.44 -3.34 2.80
CA ALA A 127 -7.54 -4.43 3.77
C ALA A 127 -7.85 -3.89 5.17
N PHE A 128 -7.20 -2.80 5.58
CA PHE A 128 -7.44 -2.18 6.89
C PHE A 128 -8.90 -1.75 7.04
N LEU A 129 -9.46 -1.10 6.02
CA LEU A 129 -10.86 -0.68 6.02
C LEU A 129 -11.84 -1.86 6.11
N ALA A 130 -11.58 -2.95 5.37
CA ALA A 130 -12.33 -4.20 5.49
C ALA A 130 -12.22 -4.78 6.90
N GLY A 131 -11.03 -4.77 7.48
CA GLY A 131 -10.78 -5.19 8.86
C GLY A 131 -11.58 -4.40 9.88
N VAL A 132 -11.60 -3.06 9.77
CA VAL A 132 -12.38 -2.20 10.67
C VAL A 132 -13.88 -2.45 10.52
N ALA A 133 -14.37 -2.65 9.28
CA ALA A 133 -15.76 -3.06 9.05
C ALA A 133 -16.08 -4.39 9.74
N GLY A 134 -15.21 -5.39 9.59
CA GLY A 134 -15.33 -6.68 10.25
C GLY A 134 -15.32 -6.58 11.78
N LEU A 135 -14.39 -5.81 12.34
CA LEU A 135 -14.28 -5.55 13.77
C LEU A 135 -15.56 -4.93 14.35
N PHE A 136 -16.07 -3.87 13.72
CA PHE A 136 -17.26 -3.18 14.19
C PHE A 136 -18.52 -4.05 14.04
N LEU A 137 -18.62 -4.86 12.99
CA LEU A 137 -19.70 -5.84 12.82
C LEU A 137 -19.67 -6.92 13.91
N LEU A 138 -18.48 -7.42 14.28
CA LEU A 138 -18.32 -8.39 15.36
C LEU A 138 -18.68 -7.80 16.73
N LEU A 139 -18.22 -6.57 17.03
CA LEU A 139 -18.58 -5.88 18.27
C LEU A 139 -20.10 -5.70 18.39
N GLU A 140 -20.73 -5.27 17.30
CA GLU A 140 -22.18 -5.11 17.22
C GLU A 140 -22.94 -6.44 17.30
N GLY A 141 -22.38 -7.51 16.73
CA GLY A 141 -23.01 -8.82 16.72
C GLY A 141 -22.89 -9.57 18.05
N LEU A 142 -21.77 -9.41 18.76
CA LEU A 142 -21.44 -10.15 19.97
C LEU A 142 -21.83 -9.40 21.26
N CYS A 143 -21.72 -8.06 21.25
CA CYS A 143 -21.69 -7.27 22.49
C CYS A 143 -22.80 -6.20 22.60
N ALA A 144 -23.42 -5.75 21.50
CA ALA A 144 -24.36 -4.63 21.54
C ALA A 144 -25.77 -4.99 22.04
N THR A 145 -26.15 -6.27 22.05
CA THR A 145 -27.48 -6.74 22.44
C THR A 145 -27.43 -7.89 23.45
N PRO A 146 -28.50 -8.12 24.24
CA PRO A 146 -28.57 -9.25 25.18
C PRO A 146 -28.32 -10.61 24.51
N SER A 147 -28.86 -10.79 23.30
CA SER A 147 -28.62 -11.93 22.43
C SER A 147 -27.64 -11.60 21.30
N VAL A 148 -27.03 -12.63 20.72
CA VAL A 148 -26.09 -12.48 19.60
C VAL A 148 -26.82 -12.24 18.28
N HIS A 149 -26.31 -11.34 17.44
CA HIS A 149 -26.85 -11.09 16.10
C HIS A 149 -26.08 -11.87 15.04
N LYS A 150 -26.48 -13.12 14.79
CA LYS A 150 -25.76 -14.10 13.93
C LYS A 150 -25.33 -13.55 12.57
N PHE A 151 -26.19 -12.80 11.88
CA PHE A 151 -25.85 -12.23 10.56
C PHE A 151 -24.70 -11.19 10.63
N LYS A 152 -24.67 -10.34 11.65
CA LYS A 152 -23.58 -9.36 11.84
C LYS A 152 -22.28 -10.09 12.18
N ILE A 153 -22.36 -11.16 12.97
CA ILE A 153 -21.20 -12.00 13.31
C ILE A 153 -20.63 -12.67 12.06
N LEU A 154 -21.48 -13.29 11.24
CA LEU A 154 -21.08 -13.93 9.99
C LEU A 154 -20.40 -12.91 9.05
N MET A 155 -21.06 -11.77 8.80
CA MET A 155 -20.48 -10.71 7.98
C MET A 155 -19.17 -10.18 8.58
N GLY A 156 -19.09 -10.05 9.90
CA GLY A 156 -17.88 -9.66 10.61
C GLY A 156 -16.71 -10.59 10.32
N PHE A 157 -16.92 -11.91 10.44
CA PHE A 157 -15.89 -12.90 10.09
C PHE A 157 -15.55 -12.90 8.59
N LEU A 158 -16.52 -12.70 7.70
CA LEU A 158 -16.26 -12.59 6.26
C LEU A 158 -15.38 -11.38 5.92
N PHE A 159 -15.60 -10.23 6.53
CA PHE A 159 -14.75 -9.04 6.36
C PHE A 159 -13.35 -9.21 6.97
N ILE A 160 -13.24 -9.89 8.12
CA ILE A 160 -11.93 -10.26 8.69
C ILE A 160 -11.19 -11.24 7.78
N ALA A 161 -11.88 -12.26 7.24
CA ALA A 161 -11.30 -13.18 6.25
C ALA A 161 -10.81 -12.41 5.02
N LEU A 162 -11.63 -11.51 4.48
CA LEU A 162 -11.29 -10.67 3.34
C LEU A 162 -10.06 -9.79 3.62
N MET A 163 -9.97 -9.14 4.78
CA MET A 163 -8.76 -8.41 5.19
C MET A 163 -7.53 -9.31 5.19
N ILE A 164 -7.61 -10.49 5.82
CA ILE A 164 -6.49 -11.43 5.91
C ILE A 164 -6.06 -11.88 4.50
N MET A 165 -7.03 -12.13 3.62
CA MET A 165 -6.79 -12.58 2.25
C MET A 165 -6.17 -11.47 1.39
N VAL A 166 -6.63 -10.23 1.52
CA VAL A 166 -6.04 -9.07 0.81
C VAL A 166 -4.62 -8.82 1.32
N ARG A 167 -4.45 -8.74 2.64
CA ARG A 167 -3.17 -8.50 3.31
C ARG A 167 -3.13 -9.01 4.74
N LYS A 168 -2.51 -10.18 4.94
CA LYS A 168 -2.39 -10.84 6.25
C LYS A 168 -1.77 -9.97 7.36
N ASP A 169 -0.78 -9.14 7.05
CA ASP A 169 -0.05 -8.36 8.07
C ASP A 169 -0.92 -7.28 8.72
N VAL A 170 -2.00 -6.87 8.03
CA VAL A 170 -2.97 -5.91 8.55
C VAL A 170 -3.77 -6.49 9.73
N PHE A 171 -3.92 -7.82 9.81
CA PHE A 171 -4.62 -8.47 10.92
C PHE A 171 -4.00 -8.11 12.27
N PHE A 172 -2.67 -8.27 12.40
CA PHE A 172 -1.96 -7.94 13.63
C PHE A 172 -1.89 -6.43 13.86
N ALA A 173 -1.71 -5.63 12.80
CA ALA A 173 -1.72 -4.17 12.92
C ALA A 173 -3.05 -3.65 13.47
N LEU A 174 -4.18 -4.07 12.88
CA LEU A 174 -5.51 -3.68 13.35
C LEU A 174 -5.78 -4.22 14.76
N GLY A 175 -5.43 -5.48 15.03
CA GLY A 175 -5.58 -6.07 16.36
C GLY A 175 -4.86 -5.24 17.43
N LEU A 176 -3.64 -4.78 17.14
CA LEU A 176 -2.85 -3.91 18.00
C LEU A 176 -3.49 -2.52 18.14
N PHE A 177 -3.83 -1.87 17.02
CA PHE A 177 -4.44 -0.53 17.02
C PHE A 177 -5.77 -0.49 17.77
N ALA A 178 -6.53 -1.57 17.72
CA ALA A 178 -7.84 -1.66 18.34
C ALA A 178 -7.81 -1.86 19.85
N ILE A 179 -6.67 -2.22 20.48
CA ILE A 179 -6.62 -2.60 21.91
C ILE A 179 -7.31 -1.58 22.83
N PRO A 180 -7.00 -0.26 22.80
CA PRO A 180 -7.64 0.70 23.71
C PRO A 180 -9.16 0.77 23.52
N PHE A 181 -9.61 0.69 22.27
CA PHE A 181 -11.03 0.71 21.93
C PHE A 181 -11.74 -0.58 22.36
N LEU A 182 -11.10 -1.74 22.17
CA LEU A 182 -11.61 -3.04 22.57
C LEU A 182 -11.72 -3.18 24.09
N VAL A 183 -10.70 -2.76 24.83
CA VAL A 183 -10.71 -2.73 26.30
C VAL A 183 -11.86 -1.85 26.81
N GLU A 184 -12.08 -0.70 26.19
CA GLU A 184 -13.17 0.19 26.55
C GLU A 184 -14.56 -0.41 26.29
N ARG A 185 -14.71 -1.19 25.20
CA ARG A 185 -15.97 -1.85 24.84
C ARG A 185 -16.21 -3.16 25.59
N MET A 186 -15.16 -3.74 26.17
CA MET A 186 -15.25 -4.98 26.92
C MET A 186 -15.96 -4.77 28.25
N GLN A 187 -17.19 -5.28 28.35
CA GLN A 187 -17.95 -5.34 29.60
C GLN A 187 -17.80 -6.73 30.23
N LYS A 188 -17.76 -6.83 31.57
CA LYS A 188 -17.59 -8.11 32.29
C LYS A 188 -18.58 -9.18 31.83
N ASN A 189 -19.83 -8.81 31.59
CA ASN A 189 -20.90 -9.74 31.20
C ASN A 189 -20.71 -10.33 29.79
N ASN A 190 -19.92 -9.68 28.94
CA ASN A 190 -19.67 -10.09 27.55
C ASN A 190 -18.24 -10.63 27.33
N LEU A 191 -17.42 -10.73 28.37
CA LEU A 191 -16.00 -11.14 28.28
C LEU A 191 -15.81 -12.48 27.57
N ARG A 192 -16.62 -13.50 27.89
CA ARG A 192 -16.56 -14.81 27.24
C ARG A 192 -16.83 -14.73 25.73
N ARG A 193 -17.79 -13.90 25.31
CA ARG A 193 -18.10 -13.69 23.89
C ARG A 193 -16.97 -12.96 23.17
N PHE A 194 -16.33 -12.02 23.85
CA PHE A 194 -15.19 -11.27 23.35
C PHE A 194 -13.97 -12.17 23.10
N ILE A 195 -13.61 -12.97 24.11
CA ILE A 195 -12.52 -13.94 24.03
C ILE A 195 -12.82 -14.99 22.96
N GLY A 196 -14.04 -15.53 22.93
CA GLY A 196 -14.46 -16.48 21.89
C GLY A 196 -14.37 -15.91 20.48
N GLY A 197 -14.79 -14.65 20.27
CA GLY A 197 -14.65 -13.96 19.00
C GLY A 197 -13.19 -13.74 18.60
N ALA A 198 -12.33 -13.34 19.54
CA ALA A 198 -10.90 -13.16 19.30
C ALA A 198 -10.22 -14.49 18.94
N LEU A 199 -10.51 -15.57 19.67
CA LEU A 199 -10.01 -16.92 19.36
C LEU A 199 -10.47 -17.39 17.98
N ALA A 200 -11.73 -17.16 17.62
CA ALA A 200 -12.23 -17.48 16.29
C ALA A 200 -11.51 -16.70 15.18
N CYS A 201 -11.21 -15.40 15.39
CA CYS A 201 -10.39 -14.62 14.47
C CYS A 201 -8.96 -15.15 14.33
N ILE A 202 -8.33 -15.60 15.43
CA ILE A 202 -6.98 -16.20 15.41
C ILE A 202 -6.99 -17.53 14.66
N LEU A 203 -7.99 -18.38 14.89
CA LEU A 203 -8.15 -19.65 14.17
C LEU A 203 -8.39 -19.42 12.67
N LEU A 204 -9.21 -18.42 12.33
CA LEU A 204 -9.44 -18.01 10.94
C LEU A 204 -8.15 -17.52 10.28
N TYR A 205 -7.35 -16.71 10.96
CA TYR A 205 -6.03 -16.30 10.49
C TYR A 205 -5.13 -17.51 10.26
N ALA A 206 -5.02 -18.42 11.23
CA ALA A 206 -4.19 -19.61 11.13
C ALA A 206 -4.61 -20.50 9.96
N ALA A 207 -5.91 -20.68 9.74
CA ALA A 207 -6.46 -21.46 8.63
C ALA A 207 -6.13 -20.83 7.27
N LEU A 208 -6.38 -19.54 7.09
CA LEU A 208 -6.10 -18.84 5.84
C LEU A 208 -4.60 -18.77 5.55
N TRP A 209 -3.80 -18.35 6.54
CA TRP A 209 -2.34 -18.33 6.42
C TRP A 209 -1.78 -19.72 6.11
N GLY A 210 -2.22 -20.75 6.85
CA GLY A 210 -1.81 -22.13 6.64
C GLY A 210 -2.18 -22.63 5.24
N SER A 211 -3.39 -22.34 4.75
CA SER A 211 -3.81 -22.72 3.40
C SER A 211 -2.94 -22.07 2.32
N ASN A 212 -2.58 -20.79 2.50
CA ASN A 212 -1.68 -20.09 1.58
C ASN A 212 -0.26 -20.67 1.61
N GLN A 213 0.27 -20.98 2.80
CA GLN A 213 1.58 -21.64 2.92
C GLN A 213 1.58 -23.02 2.25
N CYS A 214 0.56 -23.83 2.49
CA CYS A 214 0.41 -25.14 1.84
C CYS A 214 0.33 -25.01 0.32
N TYR A 215 -0.33 -23.97 -0.22
CA TYR A 215 -0.42 -23.76 -1.66
C TYR A 215 0.92 -23.39 -2.29
N TYR A 216 1.63 -22.40 -1.75
CA TYR A 216 2.92 -21.94 -2.29
C TYR A 216 4.03 -22.98 -2.14
N LYS A 217 3.97 -23.84 -1.11
CA LYS A 217 4.94 -24.92 -0.88
C LYS A 217 4.74 -26.16 -1.73
N ARG A 218 3.73 -26.20 -2.61
CA ARG A 218 3.55 -27.32 -3.57
C ARG A 218 4.69 -27.44 -4.56
N THR A 219 5.35 -26.31 -4.84
CA THR A 219 6.46 -26.15 -5.79
C THR A 219 7.67 -25.64 -5.03
N SER A 220 8.82 -26.30 -5.18
CA SER A 220 10.05 -25.92 -4.46
C SER A 220 10.53 -24.53 -4.85
N GLU A 221 10.29 -24.11 -6.09
CA GLU A 221 10.69 -22.82 -6.64
C GLU A 221 10.01 -21.65 -5.92
N TRP A 222 8.68 -21.72 -5.74
CA TRP A 222 7.95 -20.71 -4.98
C TRP A 222 8.26 -20.74 -3.49
N ALA A 223 8.49 -21.93 -2.90
CA ALA A 223 8.88 -22.04 -1.51
C ALA A 223 10.22 -21.31 -1.23
N ASN A 224 11.23 -21.57 -2.06
CA ASN A 224 12.55 -20.95 -1.97
C ASN A 224 12.46 -19.43 -2.20
N PHE A 225 11.70 -19.00 -3.21
CA PHE A 225 11.52 -17.58 -3.47
C PHE A 225 10.81 -16.84 -2.32
N LEU A 226 9.80 -17.43 -1.69
CA LEU A 226 9.14 -16.77 -0.54
C LEU A 226 10.09 -16.61 0.65
N GLU A 227 10.96 -17.58 0.91
CA GLU A 227 11.97 -17.47 1.96
C GLU A 227 12.99 -16.37 1.62
N TYR A 228 13.48 -16.36 0.38
CA TYR A 228 14.35 -15.31 -0.16
C TYR A 228 13.73 -13.92 0.02
N ASN A 229 12.52 -13.72 -0.51
CA ASN A 229 11.84 -12.44 -0.51
C ASN A 229 11.50 -11.97 0.92
N THR A 230 11.28 -12.89 1.85
CA THR A 230 11.07 -12.54 3.27
C THR A 230 12.34 -11.98 3.89
N MET A 231 13.52 -12.55 3.60
CA MET A 231 14.79 -12.04 4.11
C MET A 231 15.18 -10.72 3.44
N TYR A 232 15.07 -10.65 2.11
CA TYR A 232 15.25 -9.42 1.34
C TYR A 232 14.39 -8.29 1.88
N GLY A 233 13.08 -8.54 2.02
CA GLY A 233 12.13 -7.57 2.54
C GLY A 233 12.51 -7.07 3.93
N LYS A 234 13.05 -7.91 4.82
CA LYS A 234 13.53 -7.44 6.14
C LYS A 234 14.70 -6.46 6.03
N ILE A 235 15.61 -6.65 5.10
CA ILE A 235 16.75 -5.75 4.90
C ILE A 235 16.25 -4.41 4.36
N GLU A 236 15.48 -4.46 3.26
CA GLU A 236 14.99 -3.28 2.53
C GLU A 236 14.10 -2.40 3.42
N THR A 237 13.18 -3.04 4.15
CA THR A 237 12.13 -2.33 4.86
C THR A 237 12.54 -1.75 6.22
N THR A 238 13.75 -2.07 6.71
CA THR A 238 14.23 -1.67 8.04
C THR A 238 15.50 -0.81 7.95
N ARG A 239 16.02 -0.36 9.09
CA ARG A 239 17.30 0.39 9.14
C ARG A 239 18.51 -0.42 8.65
N LEU A 240 18.37 -1.74 8.46
CA LEU A 240 19.46 -2.61 8.02
C LEU A 240 20.02 -2.19 6.65
N LYS A 241 19.20 -1.64 5.76
CA LYS A 241 19.67 -1.14 4.46
C LYS A 241 20.78 -0.09 4.56
N TYR A 242 20.80 0.73 5.61
CA TYR A 242 21.84 1.75 5.80
C TYR A 242 23.20 1.15 6.16
N TYR A 243 23.23 -0.13 6.55
CA TYR A 243 24.44 -0.89 6.85
C TYR A 243 24.82 -1.87 5.73
N ALA A 244 24.12 -1.83 4.59
CA ALA A 244 24.33 -2.74 3.48
C ALA A 244 25.78 -2.72 2.96
N ILE A 245 26.35 -1.53 2.71
CA ILE A 245 27.74 -1.39 2.24
C ILE A 245 28.74 -1.98 3.26
N GLN A 246 28.49 -1.77 4.57
CA GLN A 246 29.35 -2.31 5.63
C GLN A 246 29.24 -3.83 5.76
N ALA A 247 28.06 -4.39 5.43
CA ALA A 247 27.82 -5.82 5.46
C ALA A 247 28.27 -6.54 4.17
N ALA A 248 28.41 -5.82 3.05
CA ALA A 248 28.74 -6.38 1.73
C ALA A 248 29.99 -7.31 1.73
N PRO A 249 31.11 -6.95 2.39
CA PRO A 249 32.30 -7.78 2.36
C PRO A 249 32.12 -9.17 2.98
N SER A 250 31.15 -9.36 3.89
CA SER A 250 30.94 -10.66 4.55
C SER A 250 30.39 -11.74 3.60
N VAL A 251 29.92 -11.34 2.42
CA VAL A 251 29.40 -12.23 1.38
C VAL A 251 30.16 -12.11 0.06
N GLY A 252 31.29 -11.38 0.06
CA GLY A 252 32.09 -11.11 -1.13
C GLY A 252 31.46 -10.13 -2.10
N TRP A 253 30.53 -9.28 -1.64
CA TRP A 253 29.93 -8.21 -2.46
C TRP A 253 30.79 -6.95 -2.42
N SER A 254 30.87 -6.26 -3.56
CA SER A 254 31.44 -4.92 -3.65
C SER A 254 30.51 -3.86 -3.03
N ALA A 255 31.00 -2.63 -2.89
CA ALA A 255 30.13 -1.51 -2.52
C ALA A 255 29.06 -1.24 -3.60
N THR A 256 29.40 -1.48 -4.87
CA THR A 256 28.50 -1.37 -6.03
C THR A 256 27.36 -2.38 -5.91
N ASP A 257 27.66 -3.64 -5.59
CA ASP A 257 26.67 -4.70 -5.39
C ASP A 257 25.67 -4.34 -4.28
N ALA A 258 26.18 -3.90 -3.14
CA ALA A 258 25.33 -3.51 -2.02
C ALA A 258 24.42 -2.32 -2.35
N LEU A 259 24.94 -1.33 -3.10
CA LEU A 259 24.15 -0.18 -3.57
C LEU A 259 23.08 -0.60 -4.56
N MET A 260 23.41 -1.46 -5.53
CA MET A 260 22.45 -1.98 -6.50
C MET A 260 21.34 -2.80 -5.81
N PHE A 261 21.71 -3.65 -4.85
CA PHE A 261 20.78 -4.45 -4.06
C PHE A 261 19.76 -3.63 -3.27
N VAL A 262 20.21 -2.58 -2.54
CA VAL A 262 19.29 -1.73 -1.75
C VAL A 262 18.48 -0.75 -2.60
N GLU A 263 18.90 -0.51 -3.84
CA GLU A 263 18.18 0.31 -4.84
C GLU A 263 17.35 -0.57 -5.79
N PHE A 264 16.94 -1.76 -5.34
CA PHE A 264 15.98 -2.65 -6.02
C PHE A 264 16.44 -3.22 -7.37
N TYR A 265 17.75 -3.22 -7.66
CA TYR A 265 18.30 -3.78 -8.88
C TYR A 265 19.37 -4.84 -8.56
N PHE A 266 18.98 -6.11 -8.58
CA PHE A 266 19.87 -7.23 -8.25
C PHE A 266 19.54 -8.44 -9.15
N PRO A 267 19.62 -8.31 -10.47
CA PRO A 267 19.05 -9.32 -11.36
C PRO A 267 19.90 -10.60 -11.45
N GLU A 268 21.18 -10.56 -11.06
CA GLU A 268 22.14 -11.65 -11.28
C GLU A 268 22.00 -12.77 -10.25
N PRO A 269 21.45 -13.95 -10.62
CA PRO A 269 21.17 -15.00 -9.64
C PRO A 269 22.45 -15.51 -8.95
N GLU A 270 23.56 -15.61 -9.66
CA GLU A 270 24.81 -16.12 -9.10
C GLU A 270 25.39 -15.21 -8.00
N VAL A 271 25.16 -13.90 -8.11
CA VAL A 271 25.62 -12.89 -7.15
C VAL A 271 24.66 -12.81 -5.95
N TYR A 272 23.35 -12.75 -6.22
CA TYR A 272 22.35 -12.34 -5.24
C TYR A 272 21.44 -13.44 -4.71
N LEU A 273 21.28 -14.58 -5.40
CA LEU A 273 20.30 -15.63 -5.06
C LEU A 273 20.66 -16.51 -3.84
N PRO A 274 21.93 -16.89 -3.59
CA PRO A 274 22.23 -17.86 -2.54
C PRO A 274 21.68 -17.43 -1.16
N LEU A 275 20.72 -18.21 -0.63
CA LEU A 275 20.07 -17.92 0.66
C LEU A 275 21.08 -17.82 1.82
N SER A 276 22.16 -18.60 1.76
CA SER A 276 23.26 -18.55 2.73
C SER A 276 23.95 -17.19 2.75
N LYS A 277 24.22 -16.60 1.58
CA LYS A 277 24.80 -15.25 1.47
C LYS A 277 23.86 -14.23 2.10
N ILE A 278 22.58 -14.19 1.71
CA ILE A 278 21.64 -13.20 2.27
C ILE A 278 21.51 -13.32 3.78
N ARG A 279 21.51 -14.54 4.33
CA ARG A 279 21.47 -14.75 5.78
C ARG A 279 22.69 -14.13 6.47
N ILE A 280 23.91 -14.43 6.00
CA ILE A 280 25.15 -13.87 6.53
C ILE A 280 25.18 -12.35 6.41
N PHE A 281 24.76 -11.82 5.25
CA PHE A 281 24.66 -10.39 5.00
C PHE A 281 23.70 -9.70 5.99
N MET A 282 22.50 -10.27 6.18
CA MET A 282 21.50 -9.75 7.11
C MET A 282 21.99 -9.78 8.57
N GLU A 283 22.59 -10.88 9.01
CA GLU A 283 23.15 -11.02 10.37
C GLU A 283 24.29 -10.01 10.61
N THR A 284 25.14 -9.81 9.60
CA THR A 284 26.23 -8.81 9.66
C THR A 284 25.65 -7.40 9.75
N ALA A 285 24.65 -7.06 8.94
CA ALA A 285 23.97 -5.76 8.99
C ALA A 285 23.28 -5.53 10.35
N GLN A 286 22.69 -6.58 10.94
CA GLN A 286 22.09 -6.51 12.27
C GLN A 286 23.13 -6.22 13.36
N LYS A 287 24.29 -6.89 13.31
CA LYS A 287 25.41 -6.64 14.22
C LYS A 287 25.91 -5.21 14.12
N ASN A 288 26.10 -4.70 12.90
CA ASN A 288 26.54 -3.31 12.66
C ASN A 288 25.50 -2.29 13.16
N ALA A 289 24.21 -2.56 12.95
CA ALA A 289 23.12 -1.73 13.46
C ALA A 289 23.01 -1.75 15.00
N ALA A 290 23.38 -2.85 15.65
CA ALA A 290 23.43 -2.95 17.11
C ALA A 290 24.60 -2.17 17.71
N ALA A 291 25.73 -2.07 17.00
CA ALA A 291 26.91 -1.32 17.44
C ALA A 291 26.71 0.21 17.40
N THR A 292 25.71 0.70 16.67
CA THR A 292 25.37 2.13 16.55
C THR A 292 23.92 2.36 17.02
N PRO A 293 23.68 2.41 18.35
CA PRO A 293 22.34 2.59 18.88
C PRO A 293 21.79 3.97 18.53
N LEU A 294 20.50 4.01 18.20
CA LEU A 294 19.80 5.25 17.88
C LEU A 294 19.53 6.05 19.16
N SER A 295 19.76 7.36 19.15
CA SER A 295 19.34 8.22 20.25
C SER A 295 17.80 8.28 20.29
N LEU A 296 17.20 7.74 21.36
CA LEU A 296 15.74 7.63 21.47
C LEU A 296 15.02 8.99 21.37
N PRO A 297 15.48 10.08 22.01
CA PRO A 297 14.82 11.37 21.88
C PRO A 297 14.83 11.93 20.46
N SER A 298 15.98 11.88 19.77
CA SER A 298 16.05 12.40 18.39
C SER A 298 15.25 11.53 17.44
N ALA A 299 15.27 10.21 17.63
CA ALA A 299 14.44 9.27 16.89
C ALA A 299 12.96 9.56 17.05
N PHE A 300 12.50 9.83 18.28
CA PHE A 300 11.10 10.15 18.56
C PHE A 300 10.68 11.46 17.90
N VAL A 301 11.48 12.53 18.03
CA VAL A 301 11.19 13.82 17.38
C VAL A 301 11.13 13.66 15.86
N SER A 302 12.06 12.90 15.28
CA SER A 302 12.11 12.67 13.83
C SER A 302 10.88 11.88 13.36
N TYR A 303 10.54 10.81 14.07
CA TYR A 303 9.34 10.02 13.81
C TYR A 303 8.06 10.85 13.94
N PHE A 304 7.90 11.56 15.05
CA PHE A 304 6.67 12.29 15.35
C PHE A 304 6.47 13.45 14.39
N SER A 305 7.53 14.20 14.10
CA SER A 305 7.48 15.30 13.13
C SER A 305 7.19 14.80 11.71
N ALA A 306 7.90 13.79 11.23
CA ALA A 306 7.73 13.26 9.86
C ALA A 306 6.41 12.52 9.66
N THR A 307 5.84 11.90 10.70
CA THR A 307 4.63 11.08 10.58
C THR A 307 3.36 11.85 10.90
N TRP A 308 3.34 12.55 12.03
CA TRP A 308 2.12 13.11 12.62
C TRP A 308 2.00 14.62 12.40
N LEU A 309 3.13 15.33 12.19
CA LEU A 309 3.15 16.79 11.99
C LEU A 309 3.45 17.22 10.55
N ASP A 310 3.80 16.30 9.64
CA ASP A 310 3.99 16.62 8.23
C ASP A 310 2.65 16.95 7.55
N VAL A 311 2.26 18.22 7.60
CA VAL A 311 1.03 18.73 6.98
C VAL A 311 1.11 18.66 5.45
N GLY A 312 2.30 18.55 4.86
CA GLY A 312 2.48 18.28 3.44
C GLY A 312 2.11 16.84 3.07
N GLY A 313 2.33 15.90 4.00
CA GLY A 313 2.01 14.48 3.91
C GLY A 313 0.52 14.15 4.08
N ALA A 314 0.10 13.00 3.54
CA ALA A 314 -1.31 12.57 3.63
C ALA A 314 -1.69 12.19 5.08
N THR A 315 -0.78 11.54 5.80
CA THR A 315 -0.95 11.13 7.20
C THR A 315 -1.05 12.33 8.14
N GLY A 316 -0.18 13.34 8.02
CA GLY A 316 -0.24 14.52 8.89
C GLY A 316 -1.51 15.35 8.65
N ALA A 317 -1.91 15.55 7.39
CA ALA A 317 -3.20 16.19 7.08
C ALA A 317 -4.39 15.41 7.67
N LEU A 318 -4.40 14.07 7.53
CA LEU A 318 -5.45 13.23 8.11
C LEU A 318 -5.41 13.23 9.65
N THR A 319 -4.24 13.36 10.26
CA THR A 319 -4.08 13.48 11.72
C THR A 319 -4.74 14.74 12.24
N ILE A 320 -4.50 15.89 11.62
CA ILE A 320 -5.17 17.15 11.99
C ILE A 320 -6.68 16.98 11.89
N PHE A 321 -7.15 16.38 10.79
CA PHE A 321 -8.57 16.11 10.63
C PHE A 321 -9.12 15.15 11.71
N ALA A 322 -8.39 14.10 12.06
CA ALA A 322 -8.75 13.17 13.14
C ALA A 322 -8.87 13.87 14.50
N ILE A 323 -7.95 14.79 14.81
CA ILE A 323 -8.01 15.61 16.03
C ILE A 323 -9.26 16.50 16.02
N LEU A 324 -9.51 17.21 14.91
CA LEU A 324 -10.67 18.10 14.77
C LEU A 324 -12.00 17.33 14.90
N VAL A 325 -12.13 16.17 14.25
CA VAL A 325 -13.28 15.28 14.39
C VAL A 325 -13.42 14.76 15.81
N SER A 326 -12.31 14.38 16.47
CA SER A 326 -12.30 13.92 17.86
C SER A 326 -12.85 14.99 18.81
N VAL A 327 -12.36 16.22 18.69
CA VAL A 327 -12.85 17.35 19.50
C VAL A 327 -14.33 17.60 19.22
N ALA A 328 -14.74 17.64 17.95
CA ALA A 328 -16.15 17.82 17.58
C ALA A 328 -17.04 16.71 18.18
N CYS A 329 -16.64 15.44 18.09
CA CYS A 329 -17.36 14.31 18.64
C CYS A 329 -17.49 14.39 20.17
N VAL A 330 -16.43 14.76 20.90
CA VAL A 330 -16.46 14.94 22.37
C VAL A 330 -17.37 16.10 22.79
N LEU A 331 -17.45 17.17 22.00
CA LEU A 331 -18.33 18.30 22.29
C LEU A 331 -19.81 17.91 22.18
N VAL A 332 -20.16 17.06 21.21
CA VAL A 332 -21.55 16.66 20.93
C VAL A 332 -22.01 15.36 21.62
N SER A 333 -21.10 14.59 22.21
CA SER A 333 -21.39 13.25 22.78
C SER A 333 -22.22 13.24 24.08
N GLY A 334 -22.63 14.40 24.60
CA GLY A 334 -23.49 14.51 25.79
C GLY A 334 -22.94 13.74 27.01
N HIS A 335 -23.77 12.87 27.60
CA HIS A 335 -23.41 12.05 28.76
C HIS A 335 -22.24 11.07 28.52
N HIS A 336 -21.94 10.72 27.26
CA HIS A 336 -20.79 9.89 26.91
C HIS A 336 -19.46 10.67 26.82
N ARG A 337 -19.47 11.99 26.99
CA ARG A 337 -18.30 12.87 26.81
C ARG A 337 -17.04 12.40 27.52
N ARG A 338 -17.12 12.14 28.83
CA ARG A 338 -15.93 11.75 29.62
C ARG A 338 -15.35 10.43 29.11
N ARG A 339 -16.21 9.44 28.85
CA ARG A 339 -15.81 8.12 28.36
C ARG A 339 -15.13 8.23 27.00
N LEU A 340 -15.79 8.89 26.04
CA LEU A 340 -15.26 9.10 24.70
C LEU A 340 -13.93 9.86 24.71
N ALA A 341 -13.82 10.95 25.48
CA ALA A 341 -12.59 11.73 25.58
C ALA A 341 -11.42 10.89 26.10
N ILE A 342 -11.63 10.08 27.14
CA ILE A 342 -10.60 9.15 27.66
C ILE A 342 -10.22 8.14 26.58
N THR A 343 -11.19 7.51 25.90
CA THR A 343 -10.91 6.55 24.83
C THR A 343 -10.05 7.15 23.74
N LEU A 344 -10.40 8.34 23.25
CA LEU A 344 -9.68 9.00 22.15
C LEU A 344 -8.29 9.47 22.57
N CYS A 345 -8.12 10.01 23.78
CA CYS A 345 -6.80 10.39 24.30
C CYS A 345 -5.89 9.17 24.48
N VAL A 346 -6.39 8.11 25.11
CA VAL A 346 -5.62 6.86 25.28
C VAL A 346 -5.29 6.26 23.93
N LEU A 347 -6.25 6.21 23.00
CA LEU A 347 -6.04 5.68 21.65
C LEU A 347 -4.97 6.48 20.90
N PHE A 348 -5.02 7.81 20.93
CA PHE A 348 -4.03 8.66 20.25
C PHE A 348 -2.62 8.44 20.81
N VAL A 349 -2.45 8.53 22.14
CA VAL A 349 -1.15 8.31 22.80
C VAL A 349 -0.63 6.90 22.50
N TYR A 350 -1.51 5.89 22.59
CA TYR A 350 -1.17 4.51 22.32
C TYR A 350 -0.71 4.30 20.86
N LEU A 351 -1.41 4.87 19.87
CA LEU A 351 -1.02 4.75 18.46
C LEU A 351 0.30 5.47 18.17
N CYS A 352 0.54 6.62 18.79
CA CYS A 352 1.84 7.31 18.71
C CYS A 352 2.98 6.42 19.24
N LEU A 353 2.78 5.78 20.40
CA LEU A 353 3.75 4.87 21.02
C LEU A 353 3.97 3.61 20.17
N VAL A 354 2.89 2.96 19.73
CA VAL A 354 2.96 1.77 18.87
C VAL A 354 3.70 2.09 17.58
N GLY A 355 3.34 3.19 16.90
CA GLY A 355 4.03 3.58 15.68
C GLY A 355 5.50 3.92 15.91
N PHE A 356 5.85 4.50 17.06
CA PHE A 356 7.26 4.73 17.42
C PHE A 356 8.02 3.42 17.64
N LEU A 357 7.42 2.44 18.33
CA LEU A 357 8.02 1.12 18.51
C LEU A 357 8.20 0.37 17.18
N VAL A 358 7.20 0.44 16.30
CA VAL A 358 7.29 -0.13 14.95
C VAL A 358 8.37 0.60 14.15
N TYR A 359 8.46 1.92 14.23
CA TYR A 359 9.52 2.70 13.58
C TYR A 359 10.93 2.31 14.04
N LEU A 360 11.12 1.96 15.32
CA LEU A 360 12.42 1.53 15.85
C LEU A 360 12.82 0.10 15.44
N HIS A 361 11.85 -0.81 15.35
CA HIS A 361 12.13 -2.25 15.27
C HIS A 361 11.65 -2.94 13.99
N ALA A 362 10.86 -2.25 13.17
CA ALA A 362 10.20 -2.84 12.01
C ALA A 362 10.00 -1.82 10.89
N HIS A 363 9.39 -2.27 9.79
CA HIS A 363 8.98 -1.40 8.71
C HIS A 363 7.79 -0.54 9.13
N PHE A 364 7.95 0.78 9.06
CA PHE A 364 6.87 1.73 9.31
C PHE A 364 6.51 2.51 8.05
N PRO A 365 5.76 1.90 7.11
CA PRO A 365 5.45 2.55 5.85
C PRO A 365 4.36 3.62 5.99
N PRO A 366 4.32 4.63 5.10
CA PRO A 366 3.28 5.66 5.09
C PRO A 366 1.85 5.11 5.04
N ARG A 367 1.61 4.02 4.31
CA ARG A 367 0.31 3.32 4.26
C ARG A 367 -0.16 2.80 5.62
N LEU A 368 0.76 2.36 6.49
CA LEU A 368 0.44 1.92 7.85
C LEU A 368 0.20 3.11 8.76
N SER A 369 1.02 4.17 8.65
CA SER A 369 0.84 5.39 9.43
C SER A 369 -0.48 6.09 9.11
N TYR A 370 -0.92 6.08 7.84
CA TYR A 370 -2.22 6.60 7.41
C TYR A 370 -3.40 5.88 8.07
N CYS A 371 -3.29 4.58 8.31
CA CYS A 371 -4.33 3.78 8.95
C CYS A 371 -4.60 4.19 10.42
N MET A 372 -3.61 4.79 11.10
CA MET A 372 -3.74 5.19 12.50
C MET A 372 -4.74 6.34 12.73
N PRO A 373 -4.59 7.55 12.14
CA PRO A 373 -5.59 8.60 12.25
C PRO A 373 -6.91 8.22 11.57
N LEU A 374 -6.87 7.40 10.50
CA LEU A 374 -8.08 6.81 9.90
C LEU A 374 -8.89 6.02 10.93
N PHE A 375 -8.23 5.18 11.74
CA PHE A 375 -8.91 4.40 12.78
C PHE A 375 -9.57 5.29 13.83
N ILE A 376 -8.90 6.37 14.25
CA ILE A 376 -9.46 7.35 15.20
C ILE A 376 -10.75 7.97 14.64
N ILE A 377 -10.77 8.36 13.36
CA ILE A 377 -11.96 8.92 12.70
C ILE A 377 -13.08 7.87 12.63
N LEU A 378 -12.76 6.63 12.29
CA LEU A 378 -13.75 5.54 12.23
C LEU A 378 -14.32 5.21 13.61
N VAL A 379 -13.52 5.25 14.68
CA VAL A 379 -14.00 5.15 16.06
C VAL A 379 -14.92 6.31 16.39
N CYS A 380 -14.57 7.55 16.03
CA CYS A 380 -15.44 8.72 16.22
C CYS A 380 -16.80 8.53 15.52
N LEU A 381 -16.81 8.13 14.24
CA LEU A 381 -18.03 7.84 13.49
C LEU A 381 -18.83 6.68 14.11
N TYR A 382 -18.17 5.64 14.60
CA TYR A 382 -18.83 4.55 15.31
C TYR A 382 -19.60 5.05 16.54
N TRP A 383 -18.97 5.91 17.34
CA TRP A 383 -19.57 6.51 18.53
C TRP A 383 -20.75 7.43 18.20
N THR A 384 -20.77 8.08 17.04
CA THR A 384 -21.91 8.95 16.65
C THR A 384 -23.24 8.20 16.58
N GLY A 385 -23.21 6.88 16.34
CA GLY A 385 -24.39 6.02 16.36
C GLY A 385 -25.03 5.88 17.75
N GLU A 386 -24.29 6.18 18.82
CA GLU A 386 -24.75 6.09 20.22
C GLU A 386 -25.19 7.44 20.78
N PHE A 387 -24.94 8.53 20.06
CA PHE A 387 -25.31 9.86 20.51
C PHE A 387 -26.83 10.04 20.46
N VAL A 388 -27.42 10.40 21.59
CA VAL A 388 -28.81 10.88 21.65
C VAL A 388 -28.81 12.34 21.19
N TRP A 389 -28.96 12.56 19.90
CA TRP A 389 -29.15 13.89 19.32
C TRP A 389 -30.53 14.41 19.70
N GLY A 390 -30.59 15.24 20.74
CA GLY A 390 -31.79 15.96 21.16
C GLY A 390 -32.89 15.08 21.75
N ALA A 391 -32.84 14.87 23.07
CA ALA A 391 -34.00 14.64 23.95
C ALA A 391 -33.48 14.41 25.38
N GLY A 392 -33.16 15.49 26.10
CA GLY A 392 -32.76 15.38 27.50
C GLY A 392 -32.22 16.70 28.06
N GLY A 393 -33.04 17.38 28.86
CA GLY A 393 -32.66 18.26 29.97
C GLY A 393 -31.79 19.49 29.68
N THR A 394 -32.39 20.68 29.78
CA THR A 394 -31.76 21.93 30.30
C THR A 394 -30.28 22.17 29.99
N GLU A 395 -29.85 22.01 28.74
CA GLU A 395 -28.52 22.47 28.36
C GLU A 395 -28.58 24.00 28.22
N LYS A 396 -28.00 24.72 29.21
CA LYS A 396 -28.01 26.19 29.27
C LYS A 396 -27.62 26.77 27.91
N ILE A 397 -28.33 27.81 27.46
CA ILE A 397 -28.11 28.48 26.16
C ILE A 397 -26.62 28.79 25.92
N TYR A 398 -25.90 29.18 26.97
CA TYR A 398 -24.45 29.40 26.96
C TYR A 398 -23.63 28.17 26.52
N GLN A 399 -23.98 26.96 26.98
CA GLN A 399 -23.31 25.72 26.56
C GLN A 399 -23.63 25.37 25.11
N ARG A 400 -24.83 25.69 24.61
CA ARG A 400 -25.12 25.59 23.17
C ARG A 400 -24.29 26.58 22.38
N PHE A 401 -24.17 27.82 22.83
CA PHE A 401 -23.39 28.85 22.15
C PHE A 401 -21.90 28.50 22.09
N ILE A 402 -21.31 28.01 23.20
CA ILE A 402 -19.93 27.50 23.21
C ILE A 402 -19.76 26.31 22.26
N LYS A 403 -20.71 25.36 22.26
CA LYS A 403 -20.64 24.19 21.36
C LYS A 403 -20.69 24.60 19.90
N TRP A 404 -21.65 25.43 19.51
CA TRP A 404 -21.78 25.88 18.13
C TRP A 404 -20.61 26.79 17.73
N GLY A 405 -20.16 27.69 18.61
CA GLY A 405 -18.95 28.48 18.38
C GLY A 405 -17.70 27.63 18.18
N ALA A 406 -17.48 26.62 19.02
CA ALA A 406 -16.38 25.67 18.88
C ALA A 406 -16.47 24.83 17.60
N LEU A 407 -17.67 24.37 17.22
CA LEU A 407 -17.88 23.66 15.96
C LEU A 407 -17.63 24.55 14.73
N THR A 408 -18.00 25.84 14.79
CA THR A 408 -17.70 26.81 13.74
C THR A 408 -16.19 27.06 13.63
N ILE A 409 -15.49 27.20 14.75
CA ILE A 409 -14.02 27.35 14.78
C ILE A 409 -13.34 26.09 14.22
N ILE A 410 -13.78 24.90 14.64
CA ILE A 410 -13.28 23.62 14.10
C ILE A 410 -13.53 23.55 12.59
N GLY A 411 -14.73 23.93 12.14
CA GLY A 411 -15.07 24.02 10.72
C GLY A 411 -14.15 24.98 9.95
N ALA A 412 -13.85 26.15 10.53
CA ALA A 412 -12.90 27.11 9.95
C ALA A 412 -11.47 26.56 9.93
N LEU A 413 -11.03 25.88 10.99
CA LEU A 413 -9.72 25.23 11.06
C LEU A 413 -9.58 24.07 10.07
N CYS A 414 -10.69 23.44 9.68
CA CYS A 414 -10.70 22.45 8.59
C CYS A 414 -10.45 23.07 7.21
N VAL A 415 -10.74 24.36 6.98
CA VAL A 415 -10.67 24.99 5.64
C VAL A 415 -9.24 24.98 5.09
N SER A 416 -8.24 25.29 5.92
CA SER A 416 -6.83 25.33 5.48
C SER A 416 -6.30 23.94 5.07
N PRO A 417 -6.43 22.89 5.90
CA PRO A 417 -6.17 21.51 5.49
C PRO A 417 -6.98 21.07 4.26
N MET A 418 -8.27 21.44 4.18
CA MET A 418 -9.11 21.14 3.00
C MET A 418 -8.54 21.76 1.73
N PHE A 419 -8.12 23.01 1.80
CA PHE A 419 -7.57 23.72 0.65
C PHE A 419 -6.24 23.12 0.19
N LEU A 420 -5.36 22.78 1.13
CA LEU A 420 -4.10 22.08 0.84
C LEU A 420 -4.35 20.70 0.22
N MET A 421 -5.29 19.95 0.79
CA MET A 421 -5.65 18.61 0.32
C MET A 421 -6.32 18.67 -1.06
N ALA A 422 -7.25 19.61 -1.29
CA ALA A 422 -7.88 19.84 -2.58
C ALA A 422 -6.87 20.26 -3.64
N LYS A 423 -5.95 21.18 -3.32
CA LYS A 423 -4.84 21.54 -4.21
C LYS A 423 -3.98 20.33 -4.57
N ARG A 424 -3.67 19.49 -3.59
CA ARG A 424 -2.92 18.24 -3.81
C ARG A 424 -3.69 17.30 -4.73
N PHE A 425 -4.98 17.06 -4.46
CA PHE A 425 -5.80 16.17 -5.29
C PHE A 425 -5.93 16.68 -6.71
N LEU A 426 -6.18 17.98 -6.92
CA LEU A 426 -6.26 18.59 -8.24
C LEU A 426 -4.91 18.52 -8.98
N ARG A 427 -3.79 18.79 -8.29
CA ARG A 427 -2.44 18.69 -8.88
C ARG A 427 -2.15 17.26 -9.32
N VAL A 428 -2.42 16.28 -8.45
CA VAL A 428 -2.18 14.85 -8.76
C VAL A 428 -3.11 14.40 -9.88
N ASN A 429 -4.37 14.83 -9.89
CA ASN A 429 -5.34 14.50 -10.93
C ASN A 429 -4.98 15.10 -12.30
N ALA A 430 -4.53 16.37 -12.32
CA ALA A 430 -4.07 17.04 -13.54
C ALA A 430 -2.80 16.37 -14.09
N GLY A 431 -1.80 16.13 -13.22
CA GLY A 431 -0.57 15.44 -13.60
C GLY A 431 -0.85 14.07 -14.23
N TYR A 432 -1.76 13.28 -13.66
CA TYR A 432 -2.04 11.94 -14.17
C TYR A 432 -2.75 11.90 -15.54
N ARG A 433 -3.63 12.88 -15.79
CA ARG A 433 -4.34 12.99 -17.06
C ARG A 433 -3.37 13.27 -18.21
N ASP A 434 -2.34 14.06 -17.93
CA ASP A 434 -1.26 14.38 -18.86
C ASP A 434 -0.22 13.26 -18.92
N ASP A 435 0.05 12.56 -17.81
CA ASP A 435 1.08 11.52 -17.70
C ASP A 435 0.69 10.20 -18.40
N LEU A 436 -0.57 9.74 -18.38
CA LEU A 436 -0.94 8.50 -19.09
C LEU A 436 -0.92 8.66 -20.62
N VAL A 437 -1.44 9.80 -21.10
CA VAL A 437 -1.35 10.17 -22.53
C VAL A 437 0.10 10.45 -22.92
N GLY A 438 0.86 11.06 -22.00
CA GLY A 438 2.30 11.31 -22.13
C GLY A 438 3.11 10.02 -22.22
N VAL A 439 2.88 9.05 -21.34
CA VAL A 439 3.55 7.73 -21.35
C VAL A 439 3.28 6.99 -22.64
N HIS A 440 2.04 6.98 -23.14
CA HIS A 440 1.75 6.33 -24.41
C HIS A 440 2.52 6.98 -25.57
N LYS A 441 2.47 8.32 -25.68
CA LYS A 441 3.13 9.06 -26.77
C LYS A 441 4.66 9.09 -26.66
N THR A 442 5.20 9.03 -25.45
CA THR A 442 6.64 9.25 -25.18
C THR A 442 7.41 7.95 -24.96
N ILE A 443 6.72 6.86 -24.60
CA ILE A 443 7.34 5.55 -24.31
C ILE A 443 6.76 4.48 -25.24
N ALA A 444 5.45 4.23 -25.20
CA ALA A 444 4.87 3.12 -25.95
C ALA A 444 4.99 3.30 -27.49
N ASP A 445 4.64 4.47 -28.01
CA ASP A 445 4.66 4.74 -29.46
C ASP A 445 6.07 4.77 -30.06
N PRO A 446 7.09 5.36 -29.41
CA PRO A 446 8.46 5.25 -29.90
C PRO A 446 8.99 3.82 -29.81
N ILE A 447 8.70 3.09 -28.73
CA ILE A 447 9.14 1.69 -28.57
C ILE A 447 8.62 0.80 -29.70
N LYS A 448 7.35 0.97 -30.13
CA LYS A 448 6.78 0.25 -31.28
C LYS A 448 7.56 0.43 -32.59
N LYS A 449 8.36 1.51 -32.68
CA LYS A 449 9.11 1.88 -33.89
C LYS A 449 10.60 1.54 -33.78
N LEU A 450 11.06 1.00 -32.63
CA LEU A 450 12.48 0.69 -32.42
C LEU A 450 12.94 -0.48 -33.26
N LEU A 451 12.10 -1.51 -33.42
CA LEU A 451 12.45 -2.71 -34.18
C LEU A 451 11.68 -2.75 -35.52
N PRO A 452 12.33 -3.24 -36.60
CA PRO A 452 11.67 -3.44 -37.88
C PRO A 452 10.63 -4.57 -37.81
N GLY A 453 9.68 -4.58 -38.74
CA GLY A 453 8.77 -5.73 -38.93
C GLY A 453 7.70 -5.95 -37.85
N GLY A 454 7.60 -5.08 -36.84
CA GLY A 454 6.63 -5.21 -35.75
C GLY A 454 7.06 -6.16 -34.63
N GLU A 455 8.36 -6.50 -34.58
CA GLU A 455 8.94 -7.22 -33.44
C GLU A 455 8.83 -6.41 -32.15
N LYS A 456 8.67 -7.11 -31.03
CA LYS A 456 8.53 -6.49 -29.70
C LYS A 456 9.88 -6.51 -28.98
N PRO A 457 10.45 -5.34 -28.64
CA PRO A 457 11.70 -5.30 -27.88
C PRO A 457 11.50 -5.81 -26.45
N VAL A 458 12.60 -6.22 -25.82
CA VAL A 458 12.65 -6.56 -24.41
C VAL A 458 13.20 -5.37 -23.63
N ILE A 459 12.45 -4.92 -22.63
CA ILE A 459 12.82 -3.78 -21.79
C ILE A 459 13.25 -4.26 -20.42
N VAL A 460 14.45 -3.86 -20.01
CA VAL A 460 14.97 -4.00 -18.64
C VAL A 460 14.76 -2.68 -17.91
N LEU A 461 13.93 -2.69 -16.87
CA LEU A 461 13.57 -1.51 -16.12
C LEU A 461 14.51 -1.33 -14.92
N PHE A 462 15.17 -0.17 -14.84
CA PHE A 462 15.92 0.29 -13.68
C PHE A 462 15.08 1.34 -12.98
N PRO A 463 14.37 0.97 -11.92
CA PRO A 463 13.36 1.83 -11.35
C PRO A 463 13.94 2.53 -10.15
N ASN A 464 13.85 3.86 -10.17
CA ASN A 464 13.52 4.57 -8.95
C ASN A 464 12.65 5.77 -9.32
N GLY A 465 11.34 5.53 -9.43
CA GLY A 465 10.36 6.59 -9.42
C GLY A 465 9.77 7.00 -10.76
N SER A 466 9.75 6.09 -11.75
CA SER A 466 9.08 6.31 -13.02
C SER A 466 7.55 6.35 -12.86
N ASN A 467 6.85 7.21 -13.60
CA ASN A 467 5.38 7.23 -13.65
C ASN A 467 4.76 5.90 -14.13
N LEU A 468 5.55 5.11 -14.87
CA LEU A 468 5.20 3.75 -15.24
C LEU A 468 4.82 2.92 -14.01
N GLU A 469 5.55 3.04 -12.90
CA GLU A 469 5.35 2.23 -11.69
C GLU A 469 4.00 2.46 -10.98
N ARG A 470 3.28 3.52 -11.34
CA ARG A 470 2.00 3.90 -10.71
C ARG A 470 0.79 3.71 -11.63
N SER A 471 1.03 3.39 -12.91
CA SER A 471 -0.01 3.35 -13.94
C SER A 471 -0.99 2.20 -13.76
N LEU A 472 -2.30 2.50 -13.69
CA LEU A 472 -3.35 1.47 -13.68
C LEU A 472 -3.43 0.69 -15.00
N PHE A 473 -2.94 1.28 -16.09
CA PHE A 473 -3.08 0.74 -17.45
C PHE A 473 -1.72 0.55 -18.10
N PHE A 474 -0.74 0.10 -17.30
CA PHE A 474 0.68 -0.03 -17.64
C PHE A 474 0.94 -0.60 -19.04
N CYS A 475 0.14 -1.55 -19.51
CA CYS A 475 -0.09 -1.88 -20.92
C CYS A 475 -1.33 -2.79 -21.00
N LYS A 476 -2.04 -2.81 -22.14
CA LYS A 476 -3.17 -3.72 -22.34
C LYS A 476 -2.66 -5.12 -22.73
N GLY A 477 -2.35 -5.98 -21.75
CA GLY A 477 -2.11 -7.42 -21.95
C GLY A 477 -1.29 -7.77 -23.21
N ASN A 478 -1.80 -8.66 -24.06
CA ASN A 478 -1.15 -9.17 -25.28
C ASN A 478 -0.82 -8.08 -26.33
N ASP A 479 -1.41 -6.88 -26.24
CA ASP A 479 -1.14 -5.75 -27.13
C ASP A 479 0.00 -4.86 -26.62
N ALA A 480 0.67 -5.25 -25.53
CA ALA A 480 1.84 -4.54 -25.04
C ALA A 480 2.90 -4.43 -26.16
N PRO A 481 3.47 -3.23 -26.40
CA PRO A 481 4.41 -3.01 -27.49
C PRO A 481 5.81 -3.57 -27.20
N PHE A 482 6.03 -4.12 -26.01
CA PHE A 482 7.31 -4.67 -25.56
C PHE A 482 7.10 -5.78 -24.54
N TYR A 483 8.12 -6.60 -24.36
CA TYR A 483 8.28 -7.49 -23.20
C TYR A 483 9.05 -6.78 -22.10
N CYS A 484 8.82 -7.17 -20.85
CA CYS A 484 9.48 -6.55 -19.71
C CYS A 484 10.10 -7.61 -18.81
N VAL A 485 11.34 -7.39 -18.41
CA VAL A 485 11.98 -8.23 -17.38
C VAL A 485 11.45 -7.80 -16.01
N PRO A 486 10.93 -8.73 -15.17
CA PRO A 486 10.57 -8.43 -13.79
C PRO A 486 11.76 -7.88 -12.99
N TRP A 487 11.51 -7.00 -12.04
CA TRP A 487 12.56 -6.33 -11.25
C TRP A 487 12.16 -6.19 -9.77
N SER A 488 13.01 -5.54 -8.96
CA SER A 488 12.76 -5.33 -7.52
C SER A 488 12.48 -6.67 -6.80
N TRP A 489 11.53 -6.73 -5.88
CA TRP A 489 11.21 -7.94 -5.11
C TRP A 489 10.74 -9.13 -5.96
N LEU A 490 10.38 -8.89 -7.23
CA LEU A 490 10.01 -9.96 -8.15
C LEU A 490 11.24 -10.60 -8.83
N ALA A 491 12.42 -10.00 -8.71
CA ALA A 491 13.67 -10.59 -9.16
C ALA A 491 13.89 -11.96 -8.48
N HIS A 492 14.41 -12.91 -9.25
CA HIS A 492 14.61 -14.31 -8.86
C HIS A 492 13.35 -15.10 -8.49
N SER A 493 12.15 -14.57 -8.71
CA SER A 493 10.93 -15.37 -8.65
C SER A 493 10.90 -16.43 -9.77
N PRO A 494 10.05 -17.46 -9.65
CA PRO A 494 9.80 -18.38 -10.76
C PRO A 494 9.32 -17.67 -12.05
N ILE A 495 8.62 -16.54 -11.90
CA ILE A 495 8.21 -15.68 -13.03
C ILE A 495 9.42 -15.03 -13.68
N PHE A 496 10.34 -14.48 -12.88
CA PHE A 496 11.58 -13.90 -13.38
C PHE A 496 12.40 -14.92 -14.18
N GLN A 497 12.63 -16.12 -13.63
CA GLN A 497 13.38 -17.17 -14.33
C GLN A 497 12.73 -17.56 -15.65
N LYS A 498 11.40 -17.77 -15.66
CA LYS A 498 10.65 -18.08 -16.88
C LYS A 498 10.81 -17.00 -17.95
N VAL A 499 10.77 -15.71 -17.57
CA VAL A 499 10.99 -14.60 -18.52
C VAL A 499 12.40 -14.60 -19.07
N LEU A 500 13.42 -14.83 -18.23
CA LEU A 500 14.81 -14.88 -18.69
C LEU A 500 15.04 -16.02 -19.70
N GLU A 501 14.47 -17.20 -19.42
CA GLU A 501 14.54 -18.35 -20.32
C GLU A 501 13.80 -18.08 -21.65
N GLN A 502 12.57 -17.55 -21.58
CA GLN A 502 11.73 -17.25 -22.74
C GLN A 502 12.37 -16.26 -23.72
N HIS A 503 13.16 -15.32 -23.23
CA HIS A 503 13.82 -14.28 -24.04
C HIS A 503 15.32 -14.51 -24.25
N HIS A 504 15.83 -15.69 -23.88
CA HIS A 504 17.24 -16.05 -23.99
C HIS A 504 18.17 -15.00 -23.34
N LEU A 505 17.85 -14.65 -22.10
CA LEU A 505 18.57 -13.68 -21.29
C LEU A 505 19.39 -14.36 -20.18
N LEU A 506 20.01 -15.49 -20.46
CA LEU A 506 20.89 -16.20 -19.51
C LEU A 506 22.24 -16.49 -20.19
N PRO A 507 23.39 -16.22 -19.52
CA PRO A 507 23.56 -15.51 -18.24
C PRO A 507 23.15 -14.03 -18.34
N PHE A 508 22.40 -13.50 -17.35
CA PHE A 508 21.61 -12.28 -17.49
C PHE A 508 22.41 -11.08 -17.99
N SER A 509 23.35 -10.57 -17.20
CA SER A 509 24.04 -9.32 -17.55
C SER A 509 24.82 -9.43 -18.87
N ARG A 510 25.52 -10.56 -19.09
CA ARG A 510 26.25 -10.80 -20.35
C ARG A 510 25.34 -10.84 -21.57
N SER A 511 24.15 -11.43 -21.41
CA SER A 511 23.20 -11.58 -22.50
C SER A 511 22.60 -10.26 -22.98
N LEU A 512 22.74 -9.15 -22.24
CA LEU A 512 22.22 -7.84 -22.63
C LEU A 512 23.17 -7.06 -23.56
N VAL A 513 24.47 -7.40 -23.55
CA VAL A 513 25.50 -6.67 -24.29
C VAL A 513 25.39 -6.94 -25.78
N ASP A 514 25.43 -5.89 -26.59
CA ASP A 514 25.32 -5.93 -28.05
C ASP A 514 24.05 -6.60 -28.59
N ARG A 515 22.98 -6.67 -27.78
CA ARG A 515 21.67 -7.16 -28.22
C ARG A 515 20.88 -6.06 -28.94
N PRO A 516 20.44 -6.29 -30.20
CA PRO A 516 19.66 -5.32 -30.95
C PRO A 516 18.23 -5.14 -30.44
N ASP A 517 17.68 -6.16 -29.79
CA ASP A 517 16.28 -6.26 -29.34
C ASP A 517 16.07 -5.89 -27.87
N VAL A 518 17.14 -5.60 -27.12
CA VAL A 518 17.11 -5.35 -25.67
C VAL A 518 17.45 -3.89 -25.37
N PHE A 519 16.61 -3.25 -24.56
CA PHE A 519 16.81 -1.86 -24.14
C PHE A 519 16.66 -1.69 -22.63
N LEU A 520 17.46 -0.79 -22.07
CA LEU A 520 17.49 -0.49 -20.65
C LEU A 520 16.80 0.86 -20.43
N LEU A 521 15.67 0.87 -19.69
CA LEU A 521 15.03 2.11 -19.27
C LEU A 521 15.58 2.51 -17.90
N MET A 522 16.39 3.55 -17.88
CA MET A 522 17.04 4.01 -16.65
C MET A 522 17.27 5.52 -16.65
N ALA A 523 17.44 6.10 -15.47
CA ALA A 523 17.92 7.47 -15.31
C ALA A 523 19.46 7.52 -15.46
N ASP A 524 19.98 8.66 -15.90
CA ASP A 524 21.41 8.83 -16.25
C ASP A 524 22.37 8.52 -15.09
N ASN A 525 21.90 8.68 -13.84
CA ASN A 525 22.68 8.37 -12.63
C ASN A 525 22.97 6.87 -12.45
N TRP A 526 22.31 5.98 -13.19
CA TRP A 526 22.59 4.55 -13.16
C TRP A 526 23.77 4.13 -14.04
N ILE A 527 24.11 4.92 -15.07
CA ILE A 527 25.11 4.53 -16.09
C ILE A 527 26.43 4.11 -15.44
N GLU A 528 27.03 4.99 -14.63
CA GLU A 528 28.33 4.73 -14.02
C GLU A 528 28.27 3.55 -13.03
N ARG A 529 27.17 3.40 -12.29
CA ARG A 529 27.00 2.28 -11.36
C ARG A 529 26.96 0.94 -12.10
N VAL A 530 26.24 0.88 -13.21
CA VAL A 530 26.15 -0.35 -14.02
C VAL A 530 27.47 -0.62 -14.72
N LYS A 531 28.16 0.39 -15.27
CA LYS A 531 29.52 0.21 -15.83
C LYS A 531 30.48 -0.43 -14.81
N THR A 532 30.50 0.09 -13.58
CA THR A 532 31.34 -0.47 -12.51
C THR A 532 30.99 -1.93 -12.23
N PHE A 533 29.71 -2.29 -12.19
CA PHE A 533 29.28 -3.68 -12.02
C PHE A 533 29.80 -4.60 -13.14
N TYR A 534 29.73 -4.17 -14.40
CA TYR A 534 30.23 -4.96 -15.53
C TYR A 534 31.76 -5.14 -15.49
N LEU A 535 32.47 -4.10 -15.08
CA LEU A 535 33.93 -4.16 -14.90
C LEU A 535 34.32 -5.10 -13.76
N GLU A 536 33.66 -4.99 -12.60
CA GLU A 536 33.95 -5.79 -11.40
C GLU A 536 33.66 -7.29 -11.61
N HIS A 537 32.52 -7.65 -12.21
CA HIS A 537 32.08 -9.05 -12.31
C HIS A 537 32.49 -9.73 -13.62
N TYR A 538 32.75 -8.97 -14.68
CA TYR A 538 33.02 -9.55 -16.00
C TYR A 538 34.27 -9.00 -16.68
N GLY A 539 34.96 -8.01 -16.11
CA GLY A 539 36.10 -7.35 -16.76
C GLY A 539 35.73 -6.67 -18.07
N MET A 540 34.45 -6.33 -18.26
CA MET A 540 33.93 -5.74 -19.49
C MET A 540 33.81 -4.22 -19.36
N HIS A 541 34.48 -3.50 -20.25
CA HIS A 541 34.21 -2.08 -20.48
C HIS A 541 32.99 -1.96 -21.38
N VAL A 542 31.95 -1.29 -20.89
CA VAL A 542 30.67 -1.16 -21.60
C VAL A 542 30.28 0.30 -21.79
N ARG A 543 29.66 0.59 -22.92
CA ARG A 543 29.11 1.91 -23.25
C ARG A 543 27.60 1.82 -23.40
N PHE A 544 26.91 2.90 -23.04
CA PHE A 544 25.46 3.01 -23.11
C PHE A 544 25.09 4.04 -24.16
N ASP A 545 24.58 3.57 -25.29
CA ASP A 545 24.13 4.44 -26.37
C ASP A 545 22.68 4.83 -26.12
N ARG A 546 22.42 6.13 -26.00
CA ARG A 546 21.06 6.64 -25.79
C ARG A 546 20.26 6.51 -27.08
N VAL A 547 19.25 5.65 -27.08
CA VAL A 547 18.39 5.38 -28.25
C VAL A 547 17.17 6.27 -28.27
N LEU A 548 16.58 6.50 -27.09
CA LEU A 548 15.43 7.39 -26.95
C LEU A 548 15.60 8.24 -25.70
N ASN A 549 15.49 9.56 -25.89
CA ASN A 549 15.43 10.48 -24.76
C ASN A 549 13.98 10.63 -24.29
N ALA A 550 13.62 10.00 -23.16
CA ALA A 550 12.28 10.10 -22.58
C ALA A 550 12.13 11.30 -21.62
N THR A 551 13.11 12.21 -21.55
CA THR A 551 13.09 13.45 -20.72
C THR A 551 11.93 14.42 -21.01
N ALA A 552 11.11 14.17 -22.03
CA ALA A 552 9.91 14.97 -22.31
C ALA A 552 8.76 14.76 -21.30
N LEU A 553 8.83 13.73 -20.44
CA LEU A 553 7.99 13.67 -19.24
C LEU A 553 8.51 14.72 -18.25
N LYS A 554 8.05 15.98 -18.36
CA LYS A 554 8.24 17.00 -17.31
C LYS A 554 7.54 16.50 -16.05
N GLU A 555 8.26 15.73 -15.25
CA GLU A 555 7.80 15.22 -13.97
C GLU A 555 7.35 16.39 -13.09
N SER A 556 6.16 16.28 -12.49
CA SER A 556 5.74 17.21 -11.46
C SER A 556 6.55 16.99 -10.18
N GLY A 557 7.77 17.52 -10.13
CA GLY A 557 8.59 17.63 -8.91
C GLY A 557 9.73 16.61 -8.74
N ARG A 558 10.12 15.86 -9.77
CA ARG A 558 11.36 15.04 -9.78
C ARG A 558 12.29 15.52 -10.90
N LYS A 559 13.60 15.44 -10.65
CA LYS A 559 14.65 16.14 -11.42
C LYS A 559 15.30 15.29 -12.54
N ASN A 560 15.01 13.99 -12.63
CA ASN A 560 15.78 13.07 -13.45
C ASN A 560 14.86 12.33 -14.44
N GLY A 561 14.87 12.74 -15.72
CA GLY A 561 14.17 12.01 -16.76
C GLY A 561 14.78 10.63 -17.01
N HIS A 562 13.93 9.66 -17.34
CA HIS A 562 14.36 8.33 -17.77
C HIS A 562 14.69 8.37 -19.28
N SER A 563 15.62 7.54 -19.73
CA SER A 563 15.93 7.35 -21.15
C SER A 563 16.09 5.86 -21.47
N LEU A 564 15.87 5.50 -22.74
CA LEU A 564 16.18 4.17 -23.23
C LEU A 564 17.61 4.13 -23.74
N TYR A 565 18.33 3.14 -23.27
CA TYR A 565 19.73 2.88 -23.60
C TYR A 565 19.87 1.51 -24.24
N GLN A 566 20.81 1.41 -25.17
CA GLN A 566 21.34 0.15 -25.65
C GLN A 566 22.75 -0.06 -25.11
N LEU A 567 23.04 -1.28 -24.70
CA LEU A 567 24.29 -1.65 -24.07
C LEU A 567 25.24 -2.25 -25.09
N HIS A 568 26.45 -1.70 -25.19
CA HIS A 568 27.48 -2.17 -26.11
C HIS A 568 28.79 -2.46 -25.39
N LEU A 569 29.57 -3.41 -25.91
CA LEU A 569 30.95 -3.55 -25.49
C LEU A 569 31.76 -2.37 -26.03
N GLU A 570 32.55 -1.74 -25.17
CA GLU A 570 33.49 -0.71 -25.59
C GLU A 570 34.64 -1.40 -26.32
N LYS A 571 34.73 -1.19 -27.64
CA LYS A 571 35.89 -1.67 -28.40
C LYS A 571 37.08 -0.83 -27.96
N ASN A 572 38.11 -1.48 -27.44
CA ASN A 572 39.41 -0.83 -27.30
C ASN A 572 39.85 -0.40 -28.71
N GLU A 573 39.77 0.90 -29.01
CA GLU A 573 40.55 1.48 -30.09
C GLU A 573 42.01 1.32 -29.70
N GLN A 574 42.65 0.26 -30.20
CA GLN A 574 44.10 0.07 -30.15
C GLN A 574 44.76 0.87 -31.27
#